data_AF-A0A962IJY3-F1
#
_entry.id   AF-A0A962IJY3-F1
#
_cell.length_a   1.000
_cell.length_b   1.000
_cell.length_c   1.000
_cell.angle_alpha   90.00
_cell.angle_beta   90.00
_cell.angle_gamma   90.00
#
_symmetry.space_group_name_H-M   'P 1'
#
loop_
_entity.id
_entity.type
_entity.pdbx_description
1 polymer ?
#
loop_
_entity_poly.entity_id
_entity_poly.type
_entity_poly.pdbx_seq_one_letter_code
_entity_poly.pdbx_strand_id
1 'polypeptide(L)' 'RDRGNTVVVIEHNLDVIKTADWIIDLGPEGGDGGGRIIASGTPEHVANQAASHTGRFLARVLQAAERQAA' A
#
# COMPACT_ATOMS: atom_id res chain seq x y z
N ARG A 1 17.82 0.17 18.00
CA ARG A 1 16.73 0.03 19.00
C ARG A 1 15.60 0.92 18.51
N ASP A 2 14.46 0.33 18.18
CA ASP A 2 13.28 1.09 17.78
C ASP A 2 12.82 1.94 18.96
N ARG A 3 12.68 3.25 18.73
CA ARG A 3 12.36 4.22 19.79
C ARG A 3 10.86 4.37 20.05
N GLY A 4 10.04 3.51 19.44
CA GLY A 4 8.57 3.63 19.46
C GLY A 4 8.06 4.85 18.67
N ASN A 5 8.89 5.41 17.79
CA ASN A 5 8.48 6.52 16.92
C ASN A 5 7.59 6.01 15.80
N THR A 6 6.67 6.86 15.33
CA THR A 6 5.87 6.60 14.13
C THR A 6 6.45 7.37 12.96
N VAL A 7 6.51 6.72 11.79
CA VAL A 7 6.93 7.33 10.53
C VAL A 7 5.75 7.30 9.57
N VAL A 8 5.43 8.45 8.99
CA VAL A 8 4.39 8.58 7.97
C VAL A 8 5.05 9.13 6.71
N VAL A 9 4.86 8.45 5.59
CA VAL A 9 5.44 8.82 4.28
C VAL A 9 4.35 8.80 3.22
N ILE A 10 4.51 9.66 2.21
CA ILE A 10 3.73 9.62 0.97
C ILE A 10 4.65 9.01 -0.07
N GLU A 11 4.25 7.86 -0.63
CA GLU A 11 5.09 7.10 -1.55
C GLU A 11 4.28 6.50 -2.69
N HIS A 12 4.99 6.26 -3.79
CA HIS A 12 4.54 5.52 -4.97
C HIS A 12 5.45 4.31 -5.25
N ASN A 13 6.62 4.23 -4.61
CA ASN A 13 7.52 3.10 -4.77
C ASN A 13 7.01 1.87 -4.00
N LEU A 14 6.60 0.85 -4.76
CA LEU A 14 6.04 -0.39 -4.21
C LEU A 14 7.02 -1.18 -3.33
N ASP A 15 8.34 -1.01 -3.53
CA ASP A 15 9.34 -1.67 -2.68
C ASP A 15 9.37 -1.11 -1.26
N VAL A 16 8.99 0.16 -1.09
CA VAL A 16 8.81 0.80 0.22
C VAL A 16 7.42 0.48 0.78
N ILE A 17 6.40 0.56 -0.07
CA ILE A 17 5.00 0.36 0.35
C ILE A 17 4.78 -1.07 0.86
N LYS A 18 5.38 -2.09 0.23
CA LYS A 18 5.22 -3.49 0.65
C LYS A 18 5.76 -3.79 2.05
N THR A 19 6.67 -2.95 2.57
CA THR A 19 7.27 -3.14 3.90
C THR A 19 6.58 -2.32 4.97
N ALA A 20 5.54 -1.54 4.63
CA ALA A 20 4.81 -0.73 5.59
C ALA A 20 3.93 -1.61 6.49
N ASP A 21 3.83 -1.24 7.77
CA ASP A 21 2.91 -1.88 8.70
C ASP A 21 1.44 -1.54 8.35
N TRP A 22 1.21 -0.35 7.80
CA TRP A 22 -0.12 0.16 7.47
C TRP A 22 -0.08 1.09 6.26
N ILE A 23 -1.12 1.01 5.43
CA ILE A 23 -1.32 1.84 4.23
C ILE A 23 -2.67 2.57 4.37
N ILE A 24 -2.69 3.82 3.94
CA ILE A 24 -3.90 4.60 3.65
C ILE A 24 -3.81 4.96 2.18
N ASP A 25 -4.72 4.41 1.37
CA ASP A 25 -4.74 4.65 -0.07
C ASP A 25 -5.82 5.68 -0.41
N LEU A 26 -5.43 6.66 -1.21
CA LEU A 26 -6.27 7.79 -1.61
C LEU A 26 -6.60 7.71 -3.10
N GLY A 27 -7.84 8.03 -3.46
CA GLY A 27 -8.27 8.04 -4.85
C GLY A 27 -9.79 8.17 -4.99
N PRO A 28 -10.41 7.52 -5.99
CA PRO A 28 -9.82 6.59 -6.96
C PRO A 28 -8.88 7.26 -7.97
N GLU A 29 -9.09 8.55 -8.26
CA GLU A 29 -8.31 9.32 -9.23
C GLU A 29 -7.55 10.47 -8.56
N GLY A 30 -6.80 11.25 -9.35
CA GLY A 30 -6.22 12.52 -8.93
C GLY A 30 -7.19 13.71 -9.09
N GLY A 31 -6.91 14.82 -8.42
CA GLY A 31 -7.70 16.06 -8.52
C GLY A 31 -9.13 15.89 -8.02
N ASP A 32 -10.10 16.42 -8.76
CA ASP A 32 -11.54 16.42 -8.39
C ASP A 32 -12.14 15.00 -8.32
N GLY A 33 -11.52 14.02 -9.01
CA GLY A 33 -11.91 12.61 -8.95
C GLY A 33 -11.34 11.86 -7.74
N GLY A 34 -10.55 12.53 -6.90
CA GLY A 34 -9.85 11.93 -5.76
C GLY A 34 -10.41 12.35 -4.39
N GLY A 35 -9.50 12.40 -3.42
CA GLY A 35 -9.79 12.94 -2.08
C GLY A 35 -10.56 12.01 -1.15
N ARG A 36 -10.72 10.74 -1.51
CA ARG A 36 -11.38 9.72 -0.65
C ARG A 36 -10.37 8.68 -0.20
N ILE A 37 -10.56 8.18 1.02
CA ILE A 37 -9.89 6.97 1.48
C ILE A 37 -10.61 5.79 0.82
N ILE A 38 -9.92 5.10 -0.09
CA ILE A 38 -10.48 3.97 -0.83
C ILE A 38 -10.05 2.62 -0.25
N ALA A 39 -8.93 2.60 0.49
CA ALA A 39 -8.49 1.44 1.25
C ALA A 39 -7.67 1.90 2.48
N SER A 40 -7.77 1.17 3.58
CA SER A 40 -6.87 1.34 4.72
C SER A 40 -6.66 0.02 5.45
N GLY A 41 -5.40 -0.37 5.65
CA GLY A 41 -5.07 -1.68 6.21
C GLY A 41 -3.60 -2.04 6.02
N THR A 42 -3.27 -3.31 6.28
CA THR A 42 -1.97 -3.88 5.94
C THR A 42 -1.76 -3.92 4.42
N PRO A 43 -0.52 -4.10 3.94
CA PRO A 43 -0.24 -4.29 2.51
C PRO A 43 -1.11 -5.35 1.84
N GLU A 44 -1.35 -6.48 2.49
CA GLU A 44 -2.18 -7.58 1.99
C GLU A 44 -3.65 -7.19 1.93
N HIS A 45 -4.14 -6.41 2.90
CA HIS A 45 -5.52 -5.91 2.87
C HIS A 45 -5.73 -4.97 1.69
N VAL A 46 -4.83 -4.00 1.49
CA VAL A 46 -4.91 -3.04 0.39
C VAL A 46 -4.73 -3.73 -0.97
N ALA A 47 -3.86 -4.73 -1.06
CA ALA A 47 -3.69 -5.54 -2.27
C ALA A 47 -4.97 -6.25 -2.74
N ASN A 48 -5.90 -6.52 -1.82
CA ASN A 48 -7.20 -7.12 -2.12
C ASN A 48 -8.31 -6.12 -2.43
N GLN A 49 -8.05 -4.81 -2.36
CA GLN A 49 -9.07 -3.80 -2.68
C GLN A 49 -9.14 -3.50 -4.19
N ALA A 50 -10.24 -3.91 -4.82
CA ALA A 50 -10.46 -3.73 -6.25
C ALA A 50 -10.51 -2.26 -6.71
N ALA A 51 -10.94 -1.35 -5.83
CA ALA A 51 -10.98 0.08 -6.10
C ALA A 51 -9.58 0.75 -6.06
N SER A 52 -8.58 0.07 -5.51
CA SER A 52 -7.24 0.62 -5.27
C SER A 52 -6.32 0.37 -6.47
N HIS A 53 -5.86 1.45 -7.11
CA HIS A 53 -4.80 1.34 -8.12
C HIS A 53 -3.50 0.82 -7.51
N THR A 54 -3.14 1.32 -6.32
CA THR A 54 -2.00 0.85 -5.53
C THR A 54 -2.09 -0.65 -5.27
N GLY A 55 -3.24 -1.12 -4.78
CA GLY A 55 -3.52 -2.51 -4.44
C GLY A 55 -3.33 -3.46 -5.62
N ARG A 56 -3.81 -3.08 -6.81
CA ARG A 56 -3.64 -3.86 -8.04
C ARG A 56 -2.17 -4.15 -8.38
N PHE A 57 -1.27 -3.19 -8.15
CA PHE A 57 0.16 -3.40 -8.41
C PHE A 57 0.86 -4.05 -7.21
N LEU A 58 0.49 -3.66 -5.99
CA LEU A 58 1.02 -4.20 -4.74
C LEU A 58 0.82 -5.72 -4.65
N ALA A 59 -0.34 -6.24 -5.07
CA ALA A 59 -0.63 -7.67 -5.11
C ALA A 59 0.43 -8.47 -5.90
N ARG A 60 0.92 -7.93 -7.03
CA ARG A 60 1.95 -8.60 -7.84
C ARG A 60 3.31 -8.60 -7.15
N VAL A 61 3.63 -7.52 -6.46
CA VAL A 61 4.91 -7.38 -5.74
C VAL A 61 4.96 -8.31 -4.53
N LEU A 62 3.86 -8.42 -3.77
CA LEU A 62 3.76 -9.34 -2.63
C LEU A 62 3.90 -10.80 -3.07
N GLN A 63 3.19 -11.22 -4.12
CA GLN A 63 3.31 -12.57 -4.68
C GLN A 63 4.73 -12.88 -5.16
N ALA A 64 5.43 -11.90 -5.73
CA ALA A 64 6.83 -12.09 -6.15
C ALA A 64 7.76 -12.26 -4.94
N ALA A 65 7.53 -11.51 -3.86
CA ALA A 65 8.32 -11.62 -2.62
C ALA A 65 8.10 -12.97 -1.93
N GLU A 66 6.86 -13.47 -1.86
CA GLU A 66 6.55 -14.80 -1.30
C GLU A 66 7.28 -15.92 -2.05
N ARG A 67 7.32 -15.86 -3.39
CA ARG A 67 8.03 -16.85 -4.22
C ARG A 67 9.54 -16.82 -4.03
N GLN A 68 10.12 -15.70 -3.64
CA GLN A 68 11.55 -15.59 -3.36
C GLN A 68 11.92 -16.10 -1.97
N ALA A 69 10.95 -16.11 -1.05
CA ALA A 69 11.14 -16.60 0.33
C ALA A 69 10.91 -18.11 0.48
N ALA A 70 10.32 -18.76 -0.54
CA ALA A 70 10.08 -20.20 -0.64
C ALA A 70 11.22 -20.94 -1.35
#